data_AF-A0A1V4I784-F1
#
_entry.id   AF-A0A1V4I784-F1
#
_cell.length_a   1.000
_cell.length_b   1.000
_cell.length_c   1.000
_cell.angle_alpha   90.00
_cell.angle_beta   90.00
_cell.angle_gamma   90.00
#
_symmetry.space_group_name_H-M   'P 1'
#
loop_
_entity.id
_entity.type
_entity.pdbx_description
1 polymer ?
#
loop_
_entity_poly.entity_id
_entity_poly.type
_entity_poly.pdbx_seq_one_letter_code
_entity_poly.pdbx_strand_id
1 'polypeptide(L)'
;MMKFTSMLTKELNIPTTVSLNPIMVDGTGMCGACRVTVGGEVKFACVDGPEFDGHLVNYDESMRRQTMYKTEEGKAQLKVEEGNTHNHGGCGCGGDK
;
A
#
# COMPACT_ATOMS: atom_id res chain seq x y z
N MET A 1 7.95 -1.93 -3.63
CA MET A 1 8.18 -3.38 -3.51
C MET A 1 7.17 -4.16 -4.36
N MET A 2 5.87 -4.19 -4.02
CA MET A 2 4.84 -4.97 -4.75
C MET A 2 4.75 -4.70 -6.27
N LYS A 3 4.85 -3.43 -6.72
CA LYS A 3 4.77 -3.05 -8.14
C LYS A 3 5.80 -3.79 -9.00
N PHE A 4 7.08 -3.71 -8.63
CA PHE A 4 8.17 -4.26 -9.43
C PHE A 4 8.21 -5.79 -9.38
N THR A 5 7.89 -6.40 -8.24
CA THR A 5 7.74 -7.85 -8.14
C THR A 5 6.62 -8.36 -9.06
N SER A 6 5.50 -7.65 -9.12
CA SER A 6 4.37 -8.04 -9.99
C SER A 6 4.68 -7.83 -11.47
N MET A 7 5.50 -6.84 -11.84
CA MET A 7 5.98 -6.66 -13.21
C MET A 7 6.92 -7.80 -13.64
N LEU A 8 7.91 -8.13 -12.79
CA LEU A 8 8.86 -9.21 -13.09
C LEU A 8 8.16 -10.57 -13.23
N THR A 9 7.28 -10.89 -12.30
CA THR A 9 6.53 -12.16 -12.32
C THR A 9 5.60 -12.25 -13.53
N LYS A 10 5.06 -11.12 -14.02
CA LYS A 10 4.26 -11.09 -15.25
C LYS A 10 5.09 -11.48 -16.47
N GLU A 11 6.32 -10.99 -16.59
CA GLU A 11 7.24 -11.38 -17.68
C GLU A 11 7.58 -12.89 -17.63
N LEU A 12 7.67 -13.44 -16.41
CA LEU A 12 7.94 -14.86 -16.18
C LEU A 12 6.68 -15.74 -16.24
N ASN A 13 5.50 -15.17 -16.51
CA ASN A 13 4.20 -15.87 -16.49
C ASN A 13 3.91 -16.58 -15.15
N ILE A 14 4.34 -15.98 -14.03
CA ILE A 14 4.11 -16.49 -12.69
C ILE A 14 2.88 -15.78 -12.09
N PRO A 15 1.78 -16.49 -11.78
CA PRO A 15 0.63 -15.90 -11.10
C PRO A 15 1.05 -15.25 -9.79
N THR A 16 0.62 -14.01 -9.58
CA THR A 16 1.07 -13.21 -8.43
C THR A 16 -0.10 -12.54 -7.74
N THR A 17 -0.37 -12.97 -6.51
CA THR A 17 -1.33 -12.32 -5.62
C THR A 17 -0.61 -11.31 -4.74
N VAL A 18 -1.17 -10.12 -4.58
CA VAL A 18 -0.64 -9.07 -3.71
C VAL A 18 -1.67 -8.68 -2.66
N SER A 19 -1.24 -8.57 -1.41
CA SER A 19 -2.04 -7.97 -0.34
C SER A 19 -1.80 -6.46 -0.31
N LEU A 20 -2.77 -5.68 -0.78
CA LEU A 20 -2.63 -4.23 -0.89
C LEU A 20 -2.77 -3.55 0.47
N ASN A 21 -2.01 -2.47 0.65
CA ASN A 21 -1.97 -1.65 1.86
C ASN A 21 -2.49 -0.21 1.65
N PRO A 22 -3.73 0.00 1.16
CA PRO A 22 -4.30 1.34 1.03
C PRO A 22 -4.67 1.92 2.40
N ILE A 23 -4.96 3.22 2.43
CA ILE A 23 -5.48 3.90 3.63
C ILE A 23 -6.87 3.31 3.96
N MET A 24 -7.07 2.93 5.22
CA MET A 24 -8.35 2.44 5.74
C MET A 24 -8.86 3.37 6.84
N VAL A 25 -10.19 3.43 7.01
CA VAL A 25 -10.85 4.20 8.08
C VAL A 25 -11.83 3.31 8.83
N ASP A 26 -12.90 2.88 8.16
CA ASP A 26 -13.97 2.07 8.72
C ASP A 26 -13.71 0.55 8.64
N GLY A 27 -13.04 0.09 7.58
CA GLY A 27 -12.70 -1.31 7.38
C GLY A 27 -13.88 -2.24 7.06
N THR A 28 -15.06 -1.70 6.77
CA THR A 28 -16.31 -2.47 6.59
C THR A 28 -17.04 -2.14 5.29
N GLY A 29 -16.43 -1.33 4.41
CA GLY A 29 -16.94 -1.03 3.07
C GLY A 29 -17.89 0.17 3.00
N MET A 30 -18.05 0.93 4.07
CA MET A 30 -18.95 2.09 4.15
C MET A 30 -18.32 3.39 3.64
N CYS A 31 -17.01 3.59 3.78
CA CYS A 31 -16.39 4.90 3.46
C CYS A 31 -15.65 5.00 2.12
N GLY A 32 -15.20 3.87 1.55
CA GLY A 32 -14.43 3.86 0.29
C GLY A 32 -13.03 4.49 0.35
N ALA A 33 -12.48 4.76 1.54
CA ALA A 33 -11.11 5.26 1.72
C ALA A 33 -10.08 4.31 1.10
N CYS A 34 -10.31 3.00 1.28
CA CYS A 34 -9.45 1.92 0.80
C CYS A 34 -9.70 1.51 -0.66
N ARG A 35 -10.44 2.32 -1.44
CA ARG A 35 -10.73 1.97 -2.84
C ARG A 35 -9.45 1.88 -3.68
N VAL A 36 -9.41 0.89 -4.55
CA VAL A 36 -8.33 0.60 -5.49
C VAL A 36 -8.93 0.27 -6.85
N THR A 37 -8.19 0.52 -7.93
CA THR A 37 -8.59 0.11 -9.28
C THR A 37 -7.88 -1.18 -9.64
N VAL A 38 -8.64 -2.25 -9.89
CA VAL A 38 -8.12 -3.59 -10.26
C VAL A 38 -8.88 -4.06 -11.50
N GLY A 39 -8.16 -4.34 -12.59
CA GLY A 39 -8.77 -4.79 -13.85
C GLY A 39 -9.72 -3.77 -14.51
N GLY A 40 -9.55 -2.48 -14.21
CA GLY A 40 -10.44 -1.42 -14.69
C GLY A 40 -11.68 -1.17 -13.82
N GLU A 41 -11.89 -1.97 -12.76
CA GLU A 41 -13.00 -1.80 -11.83
C GLU A 41 -12.53 -1.21 -10.50
N VAL A 42 -13.36 -0.36 -9.90
CA VAL A 42 -13.14 0.14 -8.54
C VAL A 42 -13.57 -0.95 -7.55
N LYS A 43 -12.66 -1.35 -6.67
CA LYS A 43 -12.86 -2.33 -5.59
C LYS A 43 -12.46 -1.71 -4.25
N PHE A 44 -13.00 -2.20 -3.15
CA PHE A 44 -12.70 -1.75 -1.80
C PHE A 44 -11.85 -2.80 -1.08
N ALA A 45 -10.58 -2.49 -0.79
CA ALA A 45 -9.64 -3.49 -0.26
C ALA A 45 -10.06 -4.14 1.07
N CYS A 46 -10.86 -3.45 1.90
CA CYS A 46 -11.34 -4.02 3.18
C CYS A 46 -12.45 -5.07 3.04
N VAL A 47 -13.16 -5.11 1.90
CA VAL A 47 -14.29 -6.03 1.68
C VAL A 47 -14.06 -6.95 0.47
N ASP A 48 -13.49 -6.43 -0.61
CA ASP A 48 -13.21 -7.17 -1.84
C ASP A 48 -11.80 -7.81 -1.83
N GLY A 49 -10.96 -7.43 -0.86
CA GLY A 49 -9.54 -7.81 -0.79
C GLY A 49 -9.15 -8.34 0.60
N PRO A 50 -7.96 -7.98 1.14
CA PRO A 50 -6.95 -7.06 0.57
C PRO A 50 -6.10 -7.69 -0.53
N GLU A 51 -6.30 -9.00 -0.78
CA GLU A 51 -5.58 -9.79 -1.77
C GLU A 51 -6.18 -9.62 -3.17
N PHE A 52 -5.36 -9.21 -4.12
CA PHE A 52 -5.75 -9.02 -5.52
C PHE A 52 -4.71 -9.61 -6.47
N ASP A 53 -5.11 -9.85 -7.71
CA ASP A 53 -4.17 -10.18 -8.79
C ASP A 53 -3.25 -8.97 -9.05
N GLY A 54 -1.97 -9.12 -8.69
CA GLY A 54 -0.96 -8.08 -8.83
C GLY A 54 -0.73 -7.64 -10.27
N HIS A 55 -1.10 -8.44 -11.26
CA HIS A 55 -0.94 -8.09 -12.67
C HIS A 55 -2.05 -7.15 -13.19
N LEU A 56 -3.14 -7.00 -12.42
CA LEU A 56 -4.31 -6.19 -12.75
C LEU A 56 -4.43 -4.91 -11.89
N VAL A 57 -3.59 -4.74 -10.88
CA VAL A 57 -3.62 -3.58 -9.97
C VAL A 57 -3.07 -2.32 -10.66
N ASN A 58 -3.80 -1.20 -10.52
CA ASN A 58 -3.25 0.12 -10.83
C ASN A 58 -2.34 0.62 -9.69
N TYR A 59 -1.04 0.28 -9.79
CA TYR A 59 -0.07 0.67 -8.77
C TYR A 59 0.19 2.17 -8.69
N ASP A 60 0.11 2.91 -9.81
CA ASP A 60 0.39 4.35 -9.80
C ASP A 60 -0.69 5.13 -9.04
N GLU A 61 -1.96 4.75 -9.20
CA GLU A 61 -3.05 5.27 -8.37
C GLU A 61 -2.84 4.93 -6.89
N SER A 62 -2.57 3.65 -6.59
CA SER A 62 -2.43 3.16 -5.21
C SER A 62 -1.28 3.87 -4.47
N MET A 63 -0.11 4.01 -5.10
CA MET A 63 1.05 4.69 -4.52
C MET A 63 0.78 6.17 -4.27
N ARG A 64 0.17 6.88 -5.23
CA ARG A 64 -0.18 8.31 -5.07
C ARG A 64 -1.11 8.54 -3.87
N ARG A 65 -2.03 7.61 -3.64
CA ARG A 65 -2.98 7.70 -2.52
C ARG A 65 -2.33 7.40 -1.17
N GLN A 66 -1.41 6.43 -1.11
CA GLN A 66 -0.68 6.11 0.12
C GLN A 66 0.16 7.29 0.65
N THR A 67 0.53 8.24 -0.19
CA THR A 67 1.30 9.42 0.22
C THR A 67 0.44 10.65 0.55
N MET A 68 -0.89 10.58 0.40
CA MET A 68 -1.79 11.73 0.49
C MET A 68 -1.69 12.50 1.83
N TYR A 69 -1.46 11.80 2.94
CA TYR A 69 -1.38 12.38 4.28
C TYR A 69 0.05 12.46 4.85
N LYS A 70 1.08 12.26 4.03
CA LYS A 70 2.47 12.35 4.48
C LYS A 70 2.91 13.82 4.53
N THR A 71 2.59 14.51 5.63
CA THR A 71 3.09 15.88 5.89
C THR A 71 4.42 15.84 6.64
N GLU A 72 5.26 16.86 6.46
CA GLU A 72 6.55 16.96 7.16
C GLU A 72 6.35 17.14 8.67
N GLU A 73 5.36 17.93 9.07
CA GLU A 73 4.97 18.11 10.48
C GLU A 73 4.47 16.81 11.11
N GLY A 74 3.62 16.04 10.39
CA GLY A 74 3.11 14.77 10.86
C GLY A 74 4.20 13.71 11.02
N LYS A 75 5.18 13.66 10.10
CA LYS A 75 6.37 12.80 10.24
C LYS A 75 7.21 13.19 11.46
N ALA A 76 7.40 14.48 11.69
CA ALA A 76 8.17 14.98 12.83
C ALA A 76 7.48 14.62 14.16
N GLN A 77 6.16 14.76 14.23
CA GLN A 77 5.37 14.39 15.39
C GLN A 77 5.38 12.87 15.63
N LEU A 78 5.18 12.06 14.58
CA LEU A 78 5.28 10.60 14.69
C LEU A 78 6.66 10.17 15.20
N LYS A 79 7.75 10.78 14.73
CA LYS A 79 9.10 10.49 15.23
C LYS A 79 9.26 10.76 16.73
N VAL A 80 8.57 11.79 17.26
CA VAL A 80 8.57 12.09 18.70
C VAL A 80 7.74 11.08 19.47
N GLU A 81 6.55 10.73 18.98
CA GLU A 81 5.61 9.82 19.63
C GLU A 81 6.09 8.36 19.62
N GLU A 82 6.60 7.91 18.47
CA GLU A 82 7.06 6.55 18.22
C GLU A 82 8.49 6.31 18.74
N GLY A 83 9.30 7.36 18.90
CA GLY A 83 10.67 7.26 19.42
C GLY A 83 11.50 6.19 18.68
N ASN A 84 11.93 5.15 19.40
CA ASN A 84 12.73 4.05 18.85
C ASN A 84 11.90 2.80 18.47
N THR A 85 10.57 2.80 18.58
CA THR A 85 9.75 1.60 18.36
C THR A 85 9.62 1.22 16.88
N HIS A 86 9.94 2.11 15.95
CA HIS A 86 9.84 1.85 14.51
C HIS A 86 11.18 1.46 13.85
N ASN A 87 12.29 1.54 14.59
CA ASN A 87 13.63 1.15 14.13
C ASN A 87 14.05 -0.19 14.76
N HIS A 88 13.23 -1.23 14.62
CA HIS A 88 13.73 -2.59 14.83
C HIS A 88 14.65 -2.92 13.64
N GLY A 89 15.95 -3.09 13.92
CA GLY A 89 17.05 -3.15 12.95
C GLY A 89 17.02 -4.22 11.84
N GLY A 90 15.88 -4.85 11.58
CA GLY A 90 15.64 -5.76 10.45
C GLY A 90 14.85 -5.15 9.29
N CYS A 91 14.19 -4.00 9.46
CA CYS A 91 13.39 -3.37 8.39
C CYS A 91 14.14 -2.17 7.80
N GLY A 92 14.82 -2.37 6.66
CA GLY A 92 15.57 -1.35 5.91
C GLY A 92 14.72 -0.26 5.25
N CYS A 93 13.53 0.03 5.79
CA CYS A 93 12.65 1.10 5.34
C CYS A 93 12.91 2.43 6.06
N GLY A 94 13.86 2.46 7.00
CA GLY A 94 14.46 3.69 7.50
C GLY A 94 15.31 4.30 6.40
N GLY A 95 14.74 5.25 5.67
CA GLY A 95 15.48 6.04 4.69
C GLY A 95 16.58 6.81 5.39
N ASP A 96 17.81 6.30 5.29
CA ASP A 96 19.02 7.10 5.36
C ASP A 96 19.63 7.09 3.95
N LYS A 97 19.32 8.17 3.22
CA LYS A 97 19.70 8.51 1.83
C LYS A 97 18.82 7.92 0.71
#